data_AF-A0A5S9XS81-F1
#
_entry.id   AF-A0A5S9XS81-F1
#
_cell.length_a   1.000
_cell.length_b   1.000
_cell.length_c   1.000
_cell.angle_alpha   90.00
_cell.angle_beta   90.00
_cell.angle_gamma   90.00
#
_symmetry.space_group_name_H-M   'P 1'
#
loop_
_entity.id
_entity.type
_entity.pdbx_description
1 polymer ?
#
loop_
_entity_poly.entity_id
_entity_poly.type
_entity_poly.pdbx_seq_one_letter_code
_entity_poly.pdbx_strand_id
1 'polypeptide(L)'
;MVNIPKTKNTYCKNKECKKHTLHKVTQYKKGKDSLAAQGKRRYDRKQSGYGGQTKPVFHKKAKTTKKIVLRLQCQSCKHFSQRPIKRCKHFEIVLIESCAGKYVDEMIFSCVCCGGPGCCGDRGEGPVGGGIDNEPVNVVVVVVEPGSQRRKMW
;
A
#
# COMPACT_ATOMS: atom_id res chain seq x y z
N MET A 1 7.84 14.15 7.98
CA MET A 1 7.53 12.76 7.55
C MET A 1 6.27 12.33 8.29
N VAL A 2 5.33 11.61 7.64
CA VAL A 2 4.16 11.02 8.34
C VAL A 2 4.24 9.51 8.24
N ASN A 3 4.36 8.86 9.39
CA ASN A 3 4.36 7.40 9.53
C ASN A 3 2.98 6.91 9.97
N ILE A 4 2.50 5.84 9.37
CA ILE A 4 1.24 5.19 9.75
C ILE A 4 1.46 3.69 9.87
N PRO A 5 0.96 3.05 10.95
CA PRO A 5 1.09 1.61 11.09
C PRO A 5 0.28 0.86 10.04
N LYS A 6 0.81 -0.27 9.55
CA LYS A 6 0.13 -1.17 8.62
C LYS A 6 -1.13 -1.81 9.23
N THR A 7 -1.19 -1.92 10.55
CA THR A 7 -2.34 -2.42 11.30
C THR A 7 -2.83 -1.35 12.27
N LYS A 8 -4.14 -1.22 12.43
CA LYS A 8 -4.70 -0.34 13.47
C LYS A 8 -6.00 -0.89 14.02
N ASN A 9 -6.19 -0.74 15.32
CA ASN A 9 -7.46 -1.06 15.95
C ASN A 9 -8.44 0.10 15.75
N THR A 10 -9.60 -0.15 15.15
CA THR A 10 -10.61 0.89 14.95
C THR A 10 -12.01 0.30 14.91
N TYR A 11 -13.01 1.15 15.14
CA TYR A 11 -14.40 0.75 15.12
C TYR A 11 -14.82 0.31 13.70
N CYS A 12 -15.36 -0.90 13.60
CA CYS A 12 -15.95 -1.39 12.35
C CYS A 12 -17.44 -1.00 12.29
N LYS A 13 -17.84 -0.31 11.21
CA LYS A 13 -19.23 0.11 10.97
C LYS A 13 -20.14 -1.02 10.48
N ASN A 14 -19.59 -2.20 10.18
CA ASN A 14 -20.40 -3.31 9.71
C ASN A 14 -21.39 -3.77 10.79
N LYS A 15 -22.61 -4.12 10.37
CA LYS A 15 -23.72 -4.50 11.25
C LYS A 15 -23.38 -5.71 12.13
N GLU A 16 -22.57 -6.63 11.61
CA GLU A 16 -22.15 -7.87 12.27
C GLU A 16 -21.03 -7.66 13.30
N CYS A 17 -20.16 -6.66 13.07
CA CYS A 17 -19.00 -6.44 13.92
C CYS A 17 -19.31 -5.46 15.05
N LYS A 18 -19.80 -4.25 14.72
CA LYS A 18 -20.08 -3.14 15.65
C LYS A 18 -19.11 -3.03 16.85
N LYS A 19 -17.84 -3.34 16.61
CA LYS A 19 -16.79 -3.44 17.64
C LYS A 19 -15.47 -2.96 17.07
N HIS A 20 -14.53 -2.70 17.98
CA HIS A 20 -13.16 -2.37 17.62
C HIS A 20 -12.43 -3.64 17.20
N THR A 21 -11.99 -3.68 15.95
CA THR A 21 -11.24 -4.81 15.39
C THR A 21 -9.94 -4.33 14.78
N LEU A 22 -9.00 -5.26 14.60
CA LEU A 22 -7.79 -5.01 13.83
C LEU A 22 -8.16 -4.78 12.35
N HIS A 23 -7.67 -3.67 11.80
CA HIS A 23 -7.82 -3.31 10.40
C HIS A 23 -6.47 -3.27 9.71
N LYS A 24 -6.39 -3.85 8.50
CA LYS A 24 -5.26 -3.66 7.59
C LYS A 24 -5.38 -2.29 6.94
N VAL A 25 -4.31 -1.51 7.01
CA VAL A 25 -4.23 -0.14 6.47
C VAL A 25 -3.51 -0.19 5.13
N THR A 26 -4.16 0.30 4.09
CA THR A 26 -3.56 0.49 2.77
C THR A 26 -3.79 1.90 2.27
N GLN A 27 -2.95 2.35 1.33
CA GLN A 27 -3.16 3.63 0.66
C GLN A 27 -4.27 3.48 -0.39
N TYR A 28 -5.20 4.42 -0.44
CA TYR A 28 -6.15 4.50 -1.53
C TYR A 28 -5.45 4.88 -2.84
N LYS A 29 -5.67 4.06 -3.88
CA LYS A 29 -5.31 4.38 -5.26
C LYS A 29 -6.57 4.66 -6.06
N LYS A 30 -6.54 5.68 -6.92
CA LYS A 30 -7.61 5.93 -7.89
C LYS A 30 -7.58 4.81 -8.93
N GLY A 31 -8.73 4.19 -9.21
CA GLY A 31 -8.86 3.23 -10.30
C GLY A 31 -8.88 3.89 -11.68
N LYS A 32 -8.87 3.07 -12.74
CA LYS A 32 -9.09 3.52 -14.12
C LYS A 32 -10.49 4.13 -14.27
N ASP A 33 -10.59 5.24 -14.98
CA ASP A 33 -11.89 5.88 -15.23
C ASP A 33 -12.71 5.03 -16.23
N SER A 34 -13.99 4.82 -15.92
CA SER A 34 -14.90 4.00 -16.74
C SER A 34 -15.47 4.81 -17.92
N LEU A 35 -15.48 4.22 -19.13
CA LEU A 35 -16.03 4.82 -20.33
C LEU A 35 -17.57 4.82 -20.37
N ALA A 36 -18.20 3.85 -19.72
CA ALA A 36 -19.66 3.70 -19.71
C ALA A 36 -20.37 4.75 -18.82
N ALA A 37 -19.62 5.48 -17.98
CA ALA A 37 -20.16 6.52 -17.13
C ALA A 37 -20.90 7.59 -17.95
N GLN A 38 -22.08 8.02 -17.48
CA GLN A 38 -22.92 8.99 -18.20
C GLN A 38 -22.16 10.28 -18.55
N GLY A 39 -21.30 10.77 -17.65
CA GLY A 39 -20.50 11.97 -17.88
C GLY A 39 -19.50 11.82 -19.02
N LYS A 40 -18.85 10.64 -19.12
CA LYS A 40 -17.90 10.33 -20.20
C LYS A 40 -18.62 10.17 -21.54
N ARG A 41 -19.72 9.40 -21.58
CA ARG A 41 -20.58 9.28 -22.78
C ARG A 41 -21.05 10.63 -23.32
N ARG A 42 -21.48 11.52 -22.42
CA ARG A 42 -21.90 12.89 -22.77
C ARG A 42 -20.73 13.72 -23.29
N TYR A 43 -19.56 13.61 -22.67
CA TYR A 43 -18.34 14.32 -23.10
C TYR A 43 -17.92 13.88 -24.50
N ASP A 44 -17.87 12.58 -24.76
CA ASP A 44 -17.44 12.03 -26.04
C ASP A 44 -18.38 12.40 -27.18
N ARG A 45 -19.71 12.35 -26.94
CA ARG A 45 -20.70 12.85 -27.90
C ARG A 45 -20.62 14.37 -28.13
N LYS A 46 -20.23 15.14 -27.11
CA LYS A 46 -20.04 16.59 -27.28
C LYS A 46 -18.76 16.87 -28.08
N GLN A 47 -17.74 16.05 -27.88
CA GLN A 47 -16.42 16.20 -28.47
C GLN A 47 -16.37 15.74 -29.93
N SER A 48 -17.31 14.90 -30.38
CA SER A 48 -17.40 14.45 -31.77
C SER A 48 -17.82 15.56 -32.73
N GLY A 49 -17.21 15.60 -33.92
CA GLY A 49 -17.48 16.60 -34.96
C GLY A 49 -16.39 17.68 -35.04
N TYR A 50 -16.73 18.81 -35.65
CA TYR A 50 -15.84 19.96 -35.76
C TYR A 50 -16.07 20.94 -34.60
N GLY A 51 -15.07 21.75 -34.25
CA GLY A 51 -15.18 22.75 -33.17
C GLY A 51 -14.19 22.57 -32.01
N GLY A 52 -13.23 21.64 -32.11
CA GLY A 52 -12.09 21.54 -31.21
C GLY A 52 -12.45 21.12 -29.78
N GLN A 53 -11.78 21.70 -28.78
CA GLN A 53 -11.95 21.32 -27.38
C GLN A 53 -13.22 21.93 -26.77
N THR A 54 -14.19 21.09 -26.38
CA THR A 54 -15.55 21.55 -26.02
C THR A 54 -15.79 21.83 -24.52
N LYS A 55 -14.80 21.51 -23.69
CA LYS A 55 -14.83 21.68 -22.23
C LYS A 55 -13.51 22.27 -21.73
N PRO A 56 -13.54 23.13 -20.69
CA PRO A 56 -12.34 23.81 -20.22
C PRO A 56 -11.33 22.81 -19.64
N VAL A 57 -10.06 22.96 -20.04
CA VAL A 57 -8.93 22.24 -19.45
C VAL A 57 -8.34 23.11 -18.34
N PHE A 58 -8.12 22.52 -17.16
CA PHE A 58 -7.60 23.26 -16.02
C PHE A 58 -6.06 23.31 -16.04
N HIS A 59 -5.48 24.48 -16.32
CA HIS A 59 -4.02 24.66 -16.44
C HIS A 59 -3.33 25.14 -15.14
N LYS A 60 -3.99 25.97 -14.33
CA LYS A 60 -3.37 26.67 -13.19
C LYS A 60 -3.39 25.84 -11.90
N LYS A 61 -2.61 24.76 -11.83
CA LYS A 61 -2.48 23.91 -10.63
C LYS A 61 -1.63 24.58 -9.55
N ALA A 62 -2.25 25.05 -8.47
CA ALA A 62 -1.53 25.69 -7.35
C ALA A 62 -1.11 24.69 -6.24
N LYS A 63 -1.84 23.58 -6.07
CA LYS A 63 -1.60 22.64 -4.96
C LYS A 63 -0.58 21.59 -5.38
N THR A 64 0.51 21.50 -4.62
CA THR A 64 1.61 20.56 -4.86
C THR A 64 1.34 19.15 -4.31
N THR A 65 0.52 19.03 -3.25
CA THR A 65 0.23 17.75 -2.60
C THR A 65 -1.26 17.42 -2.65
N LYS A 66 -1.59 16.13 -2.58
CA LYS A 66 -2.96 15.60 -2.50
C LYS A 66 -3.28 15.21 -1.04
N LYS A 67 -4.57 15.12 -0.70
CA LYS A 67 -4.98 14.50 0.57
C LYS A 67 -4.84 12.99 0.41
N ILE A 68 -4.08 12.35 1.28
CA ILE A 68 -3.91 10.90 1.28
C ILE A 68 -5.11 10.30 2.02
N VAL A 69 -5.74 9.30 1.41
CA VAL A 69 -6.87 8.58 2.00
C VAL A 69 -6.41 7.17 2.32
N LEU A 70 -6.67 6.73 3.55
CA LEU A 70 -6.42 5.36 3.96
C LEU A 70 -7.64 4.50 3.66
N ARG A 71 -7.41 3.31 3.10
CA ARG A 71 -8.40 2.23 3.04
C ARG A 71 -8.14 1.29 4.21
N LEU A 72 -9.17 1.05 5.00
CA LEU A 72 -9.12 0.21 6.20
C LEU A 72 -9.95 -1.03 5.95
N GLN A 73 -9.28 -2.17 5.85
CA GLN A 73 -9.94 -3.45 5.67
C GLN A 73 -10.05 -4.15 7.02
N CYS A 74 -11.27 -4.41 7.47
CA CYS A 74 -11.52 -5.21 8.67
C CYS A 74 -11.04 -6.65 8.45
N GLN A 75 -10.33 -7.25 9.40
CA GLN A 75 -9.87 -8.63 9.26
C GLN A 75 -11.00 -9.67 9.38
N SER A 76 -12.02 -9.41 10.20
CA SER A 76 -13.14 -10.34 10.39
C SER A 76 -14.17 -10.29 9.27
N CYS A 77 -14.73 -9.11 8.98
CA CYS A 77 -15.82 -8.96 7.99
C CYS A 77 -15.38 -8.46 6.62
N LYS A 78 -14.10 -8.15 6.41
CA LYS A 78 -13.54 -7.63 5.14
C LYS A 78 -14.17 -6.32 4.65
N HIS A 79 -14.99 -5.66 5.47
CA HIS A 79 -15.55 -4.35 5.15
C HIS A 79 -14.46 -3.28 5.02
N PHE A 80 -14.63 -2.37 4.05
CA PHE A 80 -13.71 -1.28 3.78
C PHE A 80 -14.25 0.05 4.32
N SER A 81 -13.49 0.71 5.20
CA SER A 81 -13.74 2.09 5.61
C SER A 81 -12.65 3.01 5.07
N GLN A 82 -13.03 4.19 4.58
CA GLN A 82 -12.08 5.22 4.14
C GLN A 82 -11.88 6.27 5.23
N ARG A 83 -10.62 6.66 5.48
CA ARG A 83 -10.30 7.77 6.39
C ARG A 83 -9.30 8.73 5.73
N PRO A 84 -9.70 9.99 5.44
CA PRO A 84 -8.79 10.99 4.89
C PRO A 84 -7.88 11.58 5.97
N ILE A 85 -6.64 11.87 5.59
CA ILE A 85 -5.67 12.58 6.43
C ILE A 85 -5.46 13.99 5.88
N LYS A 86 -4.86 14.86 6.70
CA LYS A 86 -4.36 16.16 6.25
C LYS A 86 -3.31 15.98 5.13
N ARG A 87 -3.03 17.06 4.40
CA ARG A 87 -2.09 17.02 3.26
C ARG A 87 -0.66 16.89 3.79
N CYS A 88 0.11 15.97 3.23
CA CYS A 88 1.51 15.72 3.59
C CYS A 88 2.32 15.49 2.30
N LYS A 89 3.62 15.83 2.30
CA LYS A 89 4.52 15.61 1.16
C LYS A 89 5.05 14.17 1.11
N HIS A 90 5.54 13.68 2.25
CA HIS A 90 6.12 12.35 2.39
C HIS A 90 5.25 11.52 3.33
N PHE A 91 4.92 10.30 2.90
CA PHE A 91 3.99 9.42 3.57
C PHE A 91 4.47 7.98 3.47
N GLU A 92 4.59 7.32 4.61
CA GLU A 92 5.10 5.95 4.70
C GLU A 92 4.16 5.10 5.55
N ILE A 93 3.93 3.87 5.09
CA ILE A 93 3.21 2.85 5.86
C ILE A 93 4.26 1.93 6.46
N VAL A 94 4.44 2.01 7.77
CA VAL A 94 5.45 1.26 8.50
C VAL A 94 4.83 0.02 9.15
N LEU A 95 5.61 -1.06 9.19
CA LEU A 95 5.33 -2.18 10.09
C LEU A 95 5.85 -1.79 11.46
N ILE A 96 4.94 -1.48 12.39
CA ILE A 96 5.32 -1.37 13.79
C ILE A 96 5.31 -2.79 14.33
N GLU A 97 6.45 -3.46 14.26
CA GLU A 97 6.75 -4.47 15.27
C GLU A 97 7.02 -3.68 16.54
N SER A 98 6.10 -3.74 17.49
CA SER A 98 6.35 -3.22 18.82
C SER A 98 7.48 -4.04 19.42
N CYS A 99 8.71 -3.55 19.29
CA CYS A 99 9.81 -3.89 20.18
C CYS A 99 9.48 -3.27 21.56
N ALA A 100 8.50 -3.85 22.23
CA ALA A 100 8.29 -3.69 23.66
C ALA A 100 8.84 -4.98 24.28
N GLY A 101 10.07 -4.89 24.78
CA GLY A 101 10.71 -5.83 25.71
C GLY A 101 10.35 -7.30 25.57
N LYS A 102 11.08 -8.03 24.72
CA LYS A 102 11.29 -9.46 24.92
C LYS A 102 12.76 -9.67 25.23
N TYR A 103 13.12 -9.44 26.49
CA TYR A 103 13.98 -10.40 27.18
C TYR A 103 13.19 -11.71 27.13
N VAL A 104 13.53 -12.60 26.21
CA VAL A 104 13.23 -14.02 26.36
C VAL A 104 14.57 -14.67 26.56
N ASP A 105 14.75 -15.19 27.77
CA ASP A 105 15.86 -15.98 28.25
C ASP A 105 16.55 -16.79 27.14
N GLU A 106 17.87 -16.64 27.09
CA GLU A 106 18.74 -17.76 26.80
C GLU A 106 18.35 -18.92 27.71
N MET A 107 17.90 -20.05 27.15
CA MET A 107 18.58 -21.34 27.33
C MET A 107 17.78 -22.48 26.71
N ILE A 108 18.46 -23.17 25.79
CA ILE A 108 18.53 -24.63 25.69
C ILE A 108 17.24 -25.35 25.23
N PHE A 109 17.17 -25.65 23.94
CA PHE A 109 17.26 -27.06 23.54
C PHE A 109 17.91 -27.21 22.16
N SER A 110 19.21 -27.49 22.21
CA SER A 110 19.93 -28.39 21.31
C SER A 110 19.73 -28.22 19.79
N CYS A 111 20.68 -27.49 19.23
CA CYS A 111 21.26 -27.81 17.94
C CYS A 111 21.75 -29.27 17.93
N VAL A 112 21.22 -30.09 17.03
CA VAL A 112 22.01 -31.17 16.41
C VAL A 112 21.90 -31.01 14.91
N CYS A 113 22.89 -30.31 14.36
CA CYS A 113 23.32 -30.46 12.98
C CYS A 113 23.63 -31.93 12.68
N CYS A 114 23.15 -32.39 11.52
CA CYS A 114 23.72 -33.39 10.60
C CYS A 114 22.57 -33.79 9.66
N GLY A 115 22.58 -33.67 8.33
CA GLY A 115 23.58 -33.42 7.30
C GLY A 115 23.01 -34.05 6.01
N GLY A 116 23.21 -33.45 4.83
CA GLY A 116 22.88 -34.14 3.56
C GLY A 116 22.52 -33.26 2.35
N PRO A 117 23.17 -33.42 1.18
CA PRO A 117 23.07 -32.54 0.01
C PRO A 117 22.22 -33.10 -1.17
N GLY A 118 21.73 -32.20 -2.03
CA GLY A 118 21.21 -32.46 -3.40
C GLY A 118 19.70 -32.74 -3.47
N CYS A 119 18.95 -32.46 -4.53
CA CYS A 119 19.14 -31.78 -5.83
C CYS A 119 17.73 -31.58 -6.44
N CYS A 120 17.68 -31.01 -7.65
CA CYS A 120 16.58 -30.85 -8.62
C CYS A 120 15.58 -29.68 -8.40
N GLY A 121 15.33 -28.76 -9.33
CA GLY A 121 15.69 -28.66 -10.75
C GLY A 121 14.47 -28.35 -11.62
N ASP A 122 14.43 -27.13 -12.16
CA ASP A 122 13.84 -26.70 -13.45
C ASP A 122 12.36 -26.27 -13.67
N ARG A 123 12.30 -25.08 -14.31
CA ARG A 123 11.44 -24.57 -15.41
C ARG A 123 9.98 -24.14 -15.16
N GLY A 124 9.77 -22.82 -15.28
CA GLY A 124 8.91 -22.17 -16.29
C GLY A 124 7.73 -21.45 -15.61
N GLU A 125 7.17 -20.32 -16.05
CA GLU A 125 7.31 -19.47 -17.23
C GLU A 125 6.89 -18.05 -16.78
N GLY A 126 7.54 -17.01 -17.31
CA GLY A 126 7.15 -15.62 -17.02
C GLY A 126 5.98 -15.16 -17.89
N PRO A 127 5.07 -14.30 -17.41
CA PRO A 127 4.17 -13.59 -18.30
C PRO A 127 4.86 -12.34 -18.87
N VAL A 128 4.87 -12.30 -20.19
CA VAL A 128 5.16 -11.14 -21.03
C VAL A 128 4.02 -10.11 -20.98
N GLY A 129 4.39 -8.83 -20.96
CA GLY A 129 3.63 -7.77 -21.61
C GLY A 129 2.84 -6.82 -20.71
N GLY A 130 3.14 -5.52 -20.85
CA GLY A 130 2.20 -4.44 -20.55
C GLY A 130 2.83 -3.23 -19.86
N GLY A 131 3.53 -2.39 -20.61
CA GLY A 131 3.99 -1.08 -20.16
C GLY A 131 2.82 -0.21 -19.68
N ILE A 132 2.94 0.30 -18.46
CA ILE A 132 2.37 1.57 -18.04
C ILE A 132 3.40 2.24 -17.12
N ASP A 133 3.90 3.37 -17.57
CA ASP A 133 4.55 4.43 -16.82
C ASP A 133 3.79 4.72 -15.52
N ASN A 134 4.10 3.93 -14.49
CA ASN A 134 3.83 4.27 -13.12
C ASN A 134 5.08 4.97 -12.62
N GLU A 135 5.07 6.30 -12.58
CA GLU A 135 5.99 7.00 -11.70
C GLU A 135 5.83 6.43 -10.28
N PRO A 136 6.91 5.92 -9.66
CA PRO A 136 6.85 5.44 -8.31
C PRO A 136 6.60 6.64 -7.39
N VAL A 137 5.39 6.77 -6.86
CA VAL A 137 5.26 7.39 -5.54
C VAL A 137 6.04 6.50 -4.59
N ASN A 138 7.26 6.95 -4.23
CA ASN A 138 8.21 6.28 -3.35
C ASN A 138 7.52 5.45 -2.26
N VAL A 139 7.33 4.16 -2.56
CA VAL A 139 7.12 3.12 -1.56
C VAL A 139 8.48 2.46 -1.44
N VAL A 140 9.37 3.09 -0.66
CA VAL A 140 10.52 2.37 -0.16
C VAL A 140 9.96 1.44 0.90
N VAL A 141 9.74 0.18 0.53
CA VAL A 141 9.62 -0.89 1.52
C VAL A 141 11.02 -1.07 2.07
N VAL A 142 11.39 -0.27 3.08
CA VAL A 142 12.59 -0.56 3.86
C VAL A 142 12.26 -1.83 4.64
N VAL A 143 12.69 -2.97 4.11
CA VAL A 143 12.88 -4.16 4.92
C VAL A 143 14.04 -3.81 5.84
N VAL A 144 13.72 -3.36 7.06
CA VAL A 144 14.74 -3.25 8.10
C VAL A 144 15.05 -4.68 8.52
N GLU A 145 16.12 -5.24 7.95
CA GLU A 145 16.69 -6.48 8.47
C GLU A 145 17.24 -6.21 9.88
N PRO A 146 16.76 -6.91 10.91
CA PRO A 146 17.34 -6.79 12.23
C PRO A 146 18.68 -7.55 12.25
N GLY A 147 19.79 -6.82 12.19
CA GLY A 147 21.10 -7.34 12.59
C GLY A 147 22.14 -7.44 11.48
N SER A 148 22.80 -6.32 11.17
CA SER A 148 24.20 -6.35 10.71
C SER A 148 24.95 -5.26 11.45
N GLN A 149 25.54 -5.63 12.59
CA GLN A 149 26.53 -4.83 13.28
C GLN A 149 27.72 -4.65 12.32
N ARG A 150 27.85 -3.47 11.72
CA ARG A 150 29.15 -3.00 11.21
C ARG A 150 30.08 -2.89 12.42
N ARG A 151 30.92 -3.91 12.65
CA ARG A 151 32.13 -3.77 13.44
C ARG A 151 32.95 -2.66 12.80
N LYS A 152 33.13 -1.56 13.52
CA LYS A 152 34.30 -0.71 13.34
C LYS A 152 35.50 -1.55 13.73
N MET A 153 36.32 -1.94 12.77
CA MET A 153 37.72 -2.30 13.02
C MET A 153 38.54 -1.13 12.50
N TRP A 154 39.18 -0.44 13.46
CA TRP A 154 40.27 0.54 13.38
C TRP A 154 40.20 1.59 12.28
#